data_AF-A0A7W0IB29-F1
#
_entry.id   AF-A0A7W0IB29-F1
#
_cell.length_a   1.000
_cell.length_b   1.000
_cell.length_c   1.000
_cell.angle_alpha   90.00
_cell.angle_beta   90.00
_cell.angle_gamma   90.00
#
_symmetry.space_group_name_H-M   'P 1'
#
loop_
_entity.id
_entity.type
_entity.pdbx_description
1 polymer ?
#
loop_
_entity_poly.entity_id
_entity_poly.type
_entity_poly.pdbx_seq_one_letter_code
_entity_poly.pdbx_strand_id
1 'polypeptide(L)'
;MILEVTPPFGVGPVRVGMTLDEAEAALRSVEGYREPEPTGVPTRGTADYDSGMSIGVETSGGLVEAVQVYRPYGDVEVSYQGIDLLRTPARQVIERLGALTELEEDEGGRSYTAPELLLALWRPFVEDENPAEEQGHYFQSVLVARPGYYD
;
A
#
# COMPACT_ATOMS: atom_id res chain seq x y z
N MET A 1 6.39 -11.51 8.30
CA MET A 1 4.91 -11.39 8.28
C MET A 1 4.48 -11.17 6.84
N ILE A 2 3.34 -11.70 6.41
CA ILE A 2 2.73 -11.38 5.11
C ILE A 2 1.49 -10.54 5.36
N LEU A 3 1.42 -9.39 4.70
CA LEU A 3 0.28 -8.49 4.69
C LEU A 3 -0.45 -8.64 3.34
N GLU A 4 -1.54 -9.39 3.36
CA GLU A 4 -2.32 -9.70 2.15
C GLU A 4 -3.12 -8.48 1.68
N VAL A 5 -2.92 -8.12 0.41
CA VAL A 5 -3.67 -7.10 -0.31
C VAL A 5 -4.86 -7.79 -0.97
N THR A 6 -6.07 -7.36 -0.65
CA THR A 6 -7.32 -7.94 -1.19
C THR A 6 -8.15 -6.85 -1.86
N PRO A 7 -7.81 -6.43 -3.09
CA PRO A 7 -8.58 -5.41 -3.79
C PRO A 7 -9.97 -5.91 -4.19
N PRO A 8 -11.00 -5.05 -4.17
CA PRO A 8 -11.01 -3.65 -3.68
C PRO A 8 -11.29 -3.52 -2.18
N PHE A 9 -11.17 -4.61 -1.41
CA PHE A 9 -11.68 -4.71 -0.05
C PHE A 9 -10.74 -4.18 1.04
N GLY A 10 -9.42 -4.13 0.82
CA GLY A 10 -8.45 -3.55 1.75
C GLY A 10 -7.17 -4.38 1.90
N VAL A 11 -6.46 -4.19 3.02
CA VAL A 11 -5.13 -4.75 3.25
C VAL A 11 -5.01 -5.29 4.67
N GLY A 12 -4.66 -6.58 4.80
CA GLY A 12 -4.61 -7.28 6.08
C GLY A 12 -5.94 -7.16 6.85
N PRO A 13 -5.95 -6.70 8.11
CA PRO A 13 -7.18 -6.50 8.87
C PRO A 13 -7.92 -5.20 8.53
N VAL A 14 -7.30 -4.26 7.81
CA VAL A 14 -7.90 -2.95 7.48
C VAL A 14 -8.75 -3.09 6.23
N ARG A 15 -10.01 -2.66 6.31
CA ARG A 15 -10.99 -2.82 5.23
C ARG A 15 -11.57 -1.49 4.77
N VAL A 16 -11.79 -1.39 3.46
CA VAL A 16 -12.65 -0.38 2.86
C VAL A 16 -14.06 -0.51 3.42
N GLY A 17 -14.68 0.63 3.75
CA GLY A 17 -16.00 0.72 4.37
C GLY A 17 -16.00 0.67 5.90
N MET A 18 -14.86 0.45 6.56
CA MET A 18 -14.74 0.64 8.02
C MET A 18 -14.95 2.11 8.40
N THR A 19 -15.44 2.36 9.59
CA THR A 19 -15.29 3.68 10.24
C THR A 19 -13.82 3.94 10.56
N LEU A 20 -13.46 5.21 10.79
CA LEU A 20 -12.10 5.57 11.18
C LEU A 20 -11.65 4.87 12.48
N ASP A 21 -12.55 4.73 13.46
CA ASP A 21 -12.22 4.07 14.73
C ASP A 21 -11.99 2.56 14.58
N GLU A 22 -12.80 1.89 13.74
CA GLU A 22 -12.60 0.48 13.39
C GLU A 22 -11.28 0.27 12.65
N ALA A 23 -10.97 1.16 11.69
CA ALA A 23 -9.71 1.13 10.95
C ALA A 23 -8.51 1.31 11.87
N GLU A 24 -8.56 2.25 12.81
CA GLU A 24 -7.48 2.43 13.79
C GLU A 24 -7.34 1.25 14.76
N ALA A 25 -8.44 0.61 15.15
CA ALA A 25 -8.36 -0.62 15.94
C ALA A 25 -7.70 -1.75 15.14
N ALA A 26 -8.04 -1.88 13.85
CA ALA A 26 -7.41 -2.85 12.95
C ALA A 26 -5.91 -2.56 12.74
N LEU A 27 -5.53 -1.29 12.54
CA LEU A 27 -4.14 -0.86 12.38
C LEU A 27 -3.27 -1.25 13.59
N ARG A 28 -3.80 -1.06 14.81
CA ARG A 28 -3.14 -1.44 16.08
C ARG A 28 -2.98 -2.95 16.25
N SER A 29 -3.75 -3.76 15.53
CA SER A 29 -3.71 -5.23 15.61
C SER A 29 -2.65 -5.86 14.70
N VAL A 30 -2.09 -5.10 13.76
CA VAL A 30 -1.04 -5.58 12.86
C VAL A 30 0.27 -5.72 13.62
N GLU A 31 0.98 -6.83 13.41
CA GLU A 31 2.24 -7.12 14.07
C GLU A 31 3.29 -6.02 13.83
N GLY A 32 4.02 -5.65 14.88
CA GLY A 32 5.03 -4.60 14.82
C GLY A 32 4.48 -3.17 14.94
N TYR A 33 3.20 -2.98 15.28
CA TYR A 33 2.61 -1.66 15.52
C TYR A 33 3.40 -0.87 16.56
N ARG A 34 3.74 0.38 16.24
CA ARG A 34 4.39 1.32 17.14
C ARG A 34 3.40 2.34 17.68
N GLU A 35 3.31 2.44 19.00
CA GLU A 35 2.54 3.51 19.63
C GLU A 35 3.12 4.89 19.25
N PRO A 36 2.27 5.88 18.93
CA PRO A 36 2.72 7.25 18.72
C PRO A 36 3.46 7.80 19.94
N GLU A 37 4.50 8.59 19.73
CA GLU A 37 5.21 9.22 20.84
C GLU A 37 4.27 10.14 21.65
N PRO A 38 4.39 10.21 22.98
CA PRO A 38 3.48 10.98 23.85
C PRO A 38 3.40 12.48 23.52
N THR A 39 4.43 13.01 22.86
CA THR A 39 4.53 14.42 22.47
C THR A 39 4.07 14.70 21.04
N GLY A 40 3.80 13.65 20.25
CA GLY A 40 3.25 13.76 18.91
C GLY A 40 1.73 13.86 18.97
N VAL A 41 1.14 14.70 18.11
CA VAL A 41 -0.30 14.58 17.82
C VAL A 41 -0.46 13.35 16.92
N PRO A 42 -1.18 12.30 17.33
CA PRO A 42 -1.39 11.15 16.47
C PRO A 42 -2.09 11.59 15.19
N THR A 43 -1.50 11.30 14.03
CA THR A 43 -2.20 11.45 12.76
C THR A 43 -3.25 10.35 12.70
N ARG A 44 -4.51 10.74 12.92
CA ARG A 44 -5.66 9.82 12.84
C ARG A 44 -5.66 9.09 11.51
N GLY A 45 -5.98 7.80 11.54
CA GLY A 45 -5.99 6.95 10.35
C GLY A 45 -4.60 6.54 9.82
N THR A 46 -3.52 6.87 10.50
CA THR A 46 -2.17 6.42 10.13
C THR A 46 -1.54 5.64 11.27
N ALA A 47 -0.82 4.57 10.92
CA ALA A 47 -0.01 3.80 11.85
C ALA A 47 1.36 3.49 11.26
N ASP A 48 2.37 3.49 12.13
CA ASP A 48 3.71 3.08 11.78
C ASP A 48 4.07 1.75 12.45
N TYR A 49 5.07 1.07 11.87
CA TYR A 49 5.52 -0.24 12.31
C TYR A 49 7.04 -0.31 12.49
N ASP A 50 7.53 -1.27 13.28
CA ASP A 50 8.95 -1.51 13.54
C ASP A 50 9.76 -1.84 12.28
N SER A 51 9.09 -2.36 11.24
CA SER A 51 9.68 -2.60 9.93
C SER A 51 9.93 -1.31 9.13
N GLY A 52 9.55 -0.14 9.64
CA GLY A 52 9.52 1.12 8.90
C GLY A 52 8.37 1.22 7.89
N MET A 53 7.51 0.20 7.80
CA MET A 53 6.23 0.28 7.11
C MET A 53 5.35 1.34 7.78
N SER A 54 4.51 2.00 6.98
CA SER A 54 3.38 2.75 7.48
C SER A 54 2.13 2.40 6.68
N ILE A 55 0.97 2.44 7.34
CA ILE A 55 -0.33 2.22 6.71
C ILE A 55 -1.20 3.43 7.02
N GLY A 56 -1.75 4.04 5.97
CA GLY A 56 -2.69 5.14 6.06
C GLY A 56 -4.07 4.75 5.51
N VAL A 57 -5.12 5.36 6.05
CA VAL A 57 -6.47 5.27 5.49
C VAL A 57 -7.00 6.65 5.10
N GLU A 58 -7.68 6.70 3.96
CA GLU A 58 -8.45 7.86 3.54
C GLU A 58 -9.92 7.62 3.79
N THR A 59 -10.65 8.67 4.20
CA THR A 59 -12.08 8.55 4.53
C THR A 59 -12.92 9.56 3.78
N SER A 60 -14.09 9.12 3.32
CA SER A 60 -15.13 9.97 2.74
C SER A 60 -16.48 9.58 3.34
N GLY A 61 -17.29 10.56 3.70
CA GLY A 61 -18.56 10.32 4.40
C GLY A 61 -18.40 9.60 5.76
N GLY A 62 -17.21 9.65 6.36
CA GLY A 62 -16.90 8.98 7.64
C GLY A 62 -16.50 7.50 7.51
N LEU A 63 -16.39 6.97 6.29
CA LEU A 63 -15.98 5.59 6.02
C LEU A 63 -14.67 5.57 5.23
N VAL A 64 -13.85 4.55 5.48
CA VAL A 64 -12.61 4.30 4.75
C VAL A 64 -12.94 4.05 3.28
N GLU A 65 -12.33 4.82 2.40
CA GLU A 65 -12.45 4.65 0.95
C GLU A 65 -11.18 4.16 0.28
N ALA A 66 -10.02 4.38 0.92
CA ALA A 66 -8.76 3.84 0.45
C ALA A 66 -7.86 3.45 1.63
N VAL A 67 -7.03 2.43 1.39
CA VAL A 67 -5.99 1.95 2.30
C VAL A 67 -4.68 1.99 1.54
N GLN A 68 -3.70 2.71 2.06
CA GLN A 68 -2.38 2.85 1.47
C GLN A 68 -1.32 2.25 2.39
N VAL A 69 -0.45 1.40 1.83
CA VAL A 69 0.69 0.82 2.52
C VAL A 69 1.96 1.37 1.92
N TYR A 70 2.82 1.94 2.75
CA TYR A 70 4.17 2.35 2.39
C TYR A 70 5.17 1.24 2.69
N ARG A 71 6.18 1.14 1.82
CA ARG A 71 7.12 0.01 1.76
C ARG A 71 7.78 -0.30 3.12
N PRO A 72 7.74 -1.56 3.59
CA PRO A 72 8.53 -2.02 4.73
C PRO A 72 10.02 -2.18 4.38
N TYR A 73 10.87 -2.15 5.40
CA TYR A 73 12.20 -2.76 5.40
C TYR A 73 12.16 -4.16 6.02
N GLY A 74 13.15 -4.99 5.71
CA GLY A 74 13.28 -6.34 6.29
C GLY A 74 12.32 -7.36 5.67
N ASP A 75 11.69 -8.19 6.52
CA ASP A 75 10.99 -9.43 6.12
C ASP A 75 9.46 -9.32 6.07
N VAL A 76 8.91 -8.10 6.04
CA VAL A 76 7.48 -7.90 5.82
C VAL A 76 7.20 -7.91 4.33
N GLU A 77 6.31 -8.80 3.90
CA GLU A 77 5.87 -8.93 2.51
C GLU A 77 4.47 -8.32 2.37
N VAL A 78 4.26 -7.51 1.32
CA VAL A 78 2.96 -6.95 0.96
C VAL A 78 2.49 -7.63 -0.30
N SER A 79 1.66 -8.66 -0.14
CA SER A 79 1.39 -9.68 -1.18
C SER A 79 0.05 -9.47 -1.85
N TYR A 80 0.01 -9.59 -3.18
CA TYR A 80 -1.22 -9.82 -3.95
C TYR A 80 -1.03 -11.05 -4.83
N GLN A 81 -1.86 -12.08 -4.61
CA GLN A 81 -1.79 -13.37 -5.35
C GLN A 81 -0.37 -13.98 -5.40
N GLY A 82 0.42 -13.82 -4.32
CA GLY A 82 1.79 -14.32 -4.23
C GLY A 82 2.84 -13.45 -4.92
N ILE A 83 2.48 -12.23 -5.34
CA ILE A 83 3.41 -11.20 -5.80
C ILE A 83 3.67 -10.25 -4.64
N ASP A 84 4.90 -10.20 -4.13
CA ASP A 84 5.32 -9.14 -3.22
C ASP A 84 5.42 -7.83 -4.00
N LEU A 85 4.50 -6.91 -3.75
CA LEU A 85 4.35 -5.67 -4.51
C LEU A 85 5.42 -4.62 -4.19
N LEU A 86 6.06 -4.69 -3.02
CA LEU A 86 6.94 -3.61 -2.51
C LEU A 86 8.40 -4.04 -2.31
N ARG A 87 8.71 -5.34 -2.33
CA ARG A 87 10.09 -5.85 -2.30
C ARG A 87 10.54 -6.54 -3.59
N THR A 88 9.61 -6.80 -4.52
CA THR A 88 9.97 -7.20 -5.88
C THR A 88 10.32 -5.95 -6.69
N PRO A 89 11.39 -5.96 -7.52
CA PRO A 89 11.71 -4.81 -8.37
C PRO A 89 10.50 -4.36 -9.19
N ALA A 90 10.29 -3.04 -9.30
CA ALA A 90 9.07 -2.48 -9.89
C ALA A 90 8.81 -3.03 -11.29
N ARG A 91 9.85 -3.14 -12.14
CA ARG A 91 9.78 -3.76 -13.47
C ARG A 91 9.20 -5.18 -13.44
N GLN A 92 9.57 -5.99 -12.45
CA GLN A 92 9.07 -7.36 -12.32
C GLN A 92 7.64 -7.40 -11.75
N VAL A 93 7.27 -6.46 -10.87
CA VAL A 93 5.87 -6.31 -10.42
C VAL A 93 4.98 -5.95 -11.60
N ILE A 94 5.38 -4.99 -12.43
CA ILE A 94 4.65 -4.58 -13.64
C ILE A 94 4.46 -5.77 -14.58
N GLU A 95 5.52 -6.54 -14.85
CA GLU A 95 5.44 -7.74 -15.70
C GLU A 95 4.45 -8.79 -15.14
N ARG A 96 4.55 -9.10 -13.85
CA ARG A 96 3.72 -10.14 -13.21
C ARG A 96 2.27 -9.71 -13.05
N LEU A 97 2.03 -8.47 -12.63
CA LEU A 97 0.69 -7.95 -12.44
C LEU A 97 0.01 -7.67 -13.79
N GLY A 98 0.76 -7.19 -14.79
CA GLY A 98 0.30 -7.01 -16.17
C GLY A 98 -0.08 -8.31 -16.88
N ALA A 99 0.38 -9.46 -16.38
CA ALA A 99 -0.09 -10.77 -16.86
C ALA A 99 -1.46 -11.18 -16.28
N LEU A 100 -1.92 -10.50 -15.22
CA LEU A 100 -3.18 -10.78 -14.51
C LEU A 100 -4.29 -9.78 -14.84
N THR A 101 -3.93 -8.52 -15.11
CA THR A 101 -4.84 -7.40 -15.33
C THR A 101 -4.21 -6.38 -16.28
N GLU A 102 -5.03 -5.57 -16.93
CA GLU A 102 -4.54 -4.36 -17.61
C GLU A 102 -3.95 -3.38 -16.60
N LEU A 103 -2.84 -2.74 -16.98
CA LEU A 103 -2.17 -1.71 -16.21
C LEU A 103 -2.11 -0.42 -17.00
N GLU A 104 -2.47 0.68 -16.35
CA GLU A 104 -2.35 2.03 -16.86
C GLU A 104 -1.11 2.67 -16.26
N GLU A 105 -0.15 3.05 -17.10
CA GLU A 105 1.04 3.80 -16.69
C GLU A 105 0.71 5.29 -16.59
N ASP A 106 1.18 5.93 -15.51
CA ASP A 106 1.18 7.38 -15.34
C ASP A 106 2.52 7.88 -14.76
N GLU A 107 2.70 9.20 -14.78
CA GLU A 107 3.87 9.90 -14.24
C GLU A 107 5.22 9.47 -14.85
N GLY A 108 5.20 8.91 -16.07
CA GLY A 108 6.39 8.40 -16.76
C GLY A 108 6.98 7.17 -16.10
N GLY A 109 6.15 6.17 -15.82
CA GLY A 109 6.55 4.89 -15.21
C GLY A 109 6.75 4.93 -13.70
N ARG A 110 6.31 6.03 -13.06
CA ARG A 110 6.38 6.23 -11.61
C ARG A 110 5.10 5.80 -10.90
N SER A 111 3.98 5.84 -11.60
CA SER A 111 2.68 5.41 -11.11
C SER A 111 2.10 4.36 -12.05
N TYR A 112 1.47 3.33 -11.49
CA TYR A 112 0.72 2.32 -12.25
C TYR A 112 -0.60 2.05 -11.54
N THR A 113 -1.69 2.09 -12.30
CA THR A 113 -3.03 1.72 -11.82
C THR A 113 -3.46 0.42 -12.48
N ALA A 114 -4.07 -0.48 -11.70
CA ALA A 114 -4.80 -1.64 -12.16
C ALA A 114 -6.31 -1.36 -11.97
N PRO A 115 -7.01 -0.80 -12.98
CA PRO A 115 -8.37 -0.29 -12.79
C PRO A 115 -9.37 -1.37 -12.38
N GLU A 116 -9.25 -2.58 -12.96
CA GLU A 116 -10.12 -3.71 -12.64
C GLU A 116 -9.98 -4.18 -11.18
N LEU A 117 -8.82 -3.93 -10.57
CA LEU A 117 -8.54 -4.28 -9.18
C LEU A 117 -8.81 -3.12 -8.22
N LEU A 118 -8.92 -1.87 -8.70
CA LEU A 118 -8.90 -0.66 -7.87
C LEU A 118 -7.65 -0.60 -6.98
N LEU A 119 -6.51 -0.86 -7.61
CA LEU A 119 -5.19 -0.87 -6.99
C LEU A 119 -4.25 0.09 -7.73
N ALA A 120 -3.47 0.86 -6.99
CA ALA A 120 -2.42 1.71 -7.54
C ALA A 120 -1.07 1.46 -6.87
N LEU A 121 0.01 1.61 -7.64
CA LEU A 121 1.40 1.44 -7.22
C LEU A 121 2.17 2.72 -7.54
N TRP A 122 3.03 3.16 -6.63
CA TRP A 122 3.78 4.40 -6.83
C TRP A 122 5.24 4.32 -6.37
N ARG A 123 6.12 5.02 -7.07
CA ARG A 123 7.52 5.27 -6.71
C ARG A 123 7.92 6.72 -7.06
N PRO A 124 8.85 7.35 -6.32
CA PRO A 124 9.24 8.75 -6.54
C PRO A 124 9.95 9.02 -7.87
N PHE A 125 10.69 8.04 -8.38
CA PHE A 125 11.41 8.09 -9.66
C PHE A 125 11.61 6.68 -10.21
N VAL A 126 12.01 6.55 -11.48
CA VAL A 126 12.30 5.26 -12.12
C VAL A 126 13.80 4.99 -12.07
N GLU A 127 14.19 3.86 -11.47
CA GLU A 127 15.59 3.37 -11.47
C GLU A 127 15.61 1.83 -11.49
N ASP A 128 15.38 1.26 -12.67
CA ASP A 128 15.26 -0.19 -12.84
C ASP A 128 16.62 -0.90 -12.93
N GLU A 129 17.73 -0.17 -13.08
CA GLU A 129 19.06 -0.73 -13.36
C GLU A 129 19.93 -0.85 -12.10
N ASN A 130 19.76 0.07 -11.13
CA ASN A 130 20.56 0.09 -9.90
C ASN A 130 19.75 -0.34 -8.65
N PRO A 131 19.90 -1.59 -8.16
CA PRO A 131 19.20 -2.04 -6.95
C PRO A 131 19.57 -1.29 -5.67
N ALA A 132 20.70 -0.56 -5.65
CA ALA A 132 21.08 0.27 -4.50
C ALA A 132 20.22 1.53 -4.38
N GLU A 133 19.61 1.99 -5.49
CA GLU A 133 18.67 3.12 -5.50
C GLU A 133 17.25 2.62 -5.18
N GLU A 134 17.07 2.07 -3.97
CA GLU A 134 15.84 1.36 -3.58
C GLU A 134 14.55 2.15 -3.83
N GLN A 135 14.59 3.48 -3.67
CA GLN A 135 13.43 4.36 -3.86
C GLN A 135 12.92 4.35 -5.30
N GLY A 136 13.81 4.23 -6.29
CA GLY A 136 13.41 4.12 -7.69
C GLY A 136 13.31 2.68 -8.19
N HIS A 137 13.99 1.74 -7.53
CA HIS A 137 14.04 0.33 -7.92
C HIS A 137 12.79 -0.46 -7.52
N TYR A 138 12.16 -0.10 -6.40
CA TYR A 138 10.96 -0.74 -5.89
C TYR A 138 9.79 0.25 -5.86
N PHE A 139 8.57 -0.26 -5.94
CA PHE A 139 7.41 0.55 -5.56
C PHE A 139 7.49 0.90 -4.07
N GLN A 140 7.21 2.15 -3.74
CA GLN A 140 7.26 2.68 -2.38
C GLN A 140 5.90 2.68 -1.71
N SER A 141 4.82 2.55 -2.48
CA SER A 141 3.50 2.32 -1.91
C SER A 141 2.59 1.52 -2.83
N VAL A 142 1.62 0.87 -2.19
CA VAL A 142 0.43 0.30 -2.83
C VAL A 142 -0.81 0.91 -2.18
N LEU A 143 -1.80 1.26 -2.98
CA LEU A 143 -3.09 1.76 -2.54
C LEU A 143 -4.20 0.85 -3.06
N VAL A 144 -5.16 0.51 -2.21
CA VAL A 144 -6.40 -0.19 -2.58
C VAL A 144 -7.57 0.71 -2.24
N ALA A 145 -8.48 0.89 -3.18
CA ALA A 145 -9.62 1.80 -3.01
C ALA A 145 -10.97 1.16 -3.31
N ARG A 146 -12.03 1.82 -2.84
CA ARG A 146 -13.41 1.48 -3.18
C ARG A 146 -13.71 1.75 -4.66
N PRO A 147 -14.75 1.12 -5.22
CA PRO A 147 -15.30 1.51 -6.51
C PRO A 147 -15.69 3.00 -6.56
N GLY A 148 -15.35 3.65 -7.67
CA GLY A 148 -15.59 5.07 -7.92
C GLY A 148 -14.62 6.02 -7.20
N TYR A 149 -13.45 5.52 -6.76
CA TYR A 149 -12.39 6.35 -6.20
C TYR A 149 -11.60 7.13 -7.27
N TYR A 150 -11.46 6.56 -8.46
CA TYR A 150 -10.73 7.15 -9.59
C TYR A 150 -11.65 7.89 -10.59
N ASP A 151 -12.93 8.10 -10.24
CA ASP A 151 -13.95 8.76 -11.08
C ASP A 151 -13.90 10.29 -11.01
#